data_AF-A0A7C1KXQ0-F1
#
_entry.id   AF-A0A7C1KXQ0-F1
#
_cell.length_a   1.000
_cell.length_b   1.000
_cell.length_c   1.000
_cell.angle_alpha   90.00
_cell.angle_beta   90.00
_cell.angle_gamma   90.00
#
_symmetry.space_group_name_H-M   'P 1'
#
loop_
_entity.id
_entity.type
_entity.pdbx_description
1 polymer ?
#
loop_
_entity_poly.entity_id
_entity_poly.type
_entity_poly.pdbx_seq_one_letter_code
_entity_poly.pdbx_strand_id
1 'polypeptide(L)'
;MGEKCQGGGDTGDIRKGPVIETTTIGWKPSCSCDTEETVRPIVLDPFFGSGTVGLVAKKLNRDYIGIELNPEYIKMAEKRIRGKMGLFVKEEQ
;
A
#
# COMPACT_ATOMS: atom_id res chain seq x y z
N MET A 1 -23.55 -49.03 5.76
CA MET A 1 -24.55 -48.12 5.18
C MET A 1 -23.89 -46.76 5.08
N GLY A 2 -23.44 -46.39 3.87
CA GLY A 2 -22.94 -45.04 3.60
C GLY A 2 -24.13 -44.11 3.45
N GLU A 3 -24.29 -43.19 4.38
CA GLU A 3 -25.29 -42.13 4.24
C GLU A 3 -24.80 -41.15 3.18
N LYS A 4 -25.58 -41.07 2.10
CA LYS A 4 -25.38 -40.15 0.99
C LYS A 4 -25.33 -38.72 1.55
N CYS A 5 -24.18 -38.06 1.44
CA CYS A 5 -24.13 -36.59 1.53
C CYS A 5 -24.91 -36.04 0.33
N GLN A 6 -26.17 -35.65 0.55
CA GLN A 6 -26.99 -35.02 -0.48
C GLN A 6 -26.46 -33.60 -0.70
N GLY A 7 -25.80 -33.39 -1.84
CA GLY A 7 -25.58 -32.06 -2.38
C GLY A 7 -26.93 -31.42 -2.71
N GLY A 8 -27.14 -30.20 -2.21
CA GLY A 8 -28.40 -29.48 -2.41
C GLY A 8 -28.54 -28.28 -1.47
N GLY A 9 -27.54 -27.39 -1.47
CA GLY A 9 -27.68 -26.05 -0.93
C GLY A 9 -27.45 -25.07 -2.06
N ASP A 10 -28.38 -24.14 -2.25
CA ASP A 10 -28.28 -23.02 -3.19
C ASP A 10 -26.87 -22.41 -3.08
N THR A 11 -26.01 -22.67 -4.07
CA THR A 11 -24.64 -22.11 -4.06
C THR A 11 -24.79 -20.63 -4.34
N GLY A 12 -25.06 -19.86 -3.29
CA GLY A 12 -25.03 -18.41 -3.32
C GLY A 12 -23.75 -18.01 -4.01
N ASP A 13 -23.89 -17.29 -5.13
CA ASP A 13 -22.77 -16.78 -5.93
C ASP A 13 -21.69 -16.25 -4.99
N ILE A 14 -20.48 -16.79 -5.04
CA ILE A 14 -19.34 -16.37 -4.19
C ILE A 14 -19.03 -14.87 -4.32
N ARG A 15 -19.51 -14.22 -5.40
CA ARG A 15 -19.47 -12.76 -5.58
C ARG A 15 -20.38 -11.99 -4.63
N LYS A 16 -21.32 -12.68 -3.95
CA LYS A 16 -22.24 -12.14 -2.94
C LYS A 16 -21.76 -12.38 -1.51
N GLY A 17 -20.46 -12.59 -1.31
CA GLY A 17 -19.86 -12.48 0.02
C GLY A 17 -20.16 -11.11 0.63
N PRO A 18 -20.11 -10.95 1.96
CA PRO A 18 -20.37 -9.68 2.62
C PRO A 18 -19.49 -8.58 2.00
N VAL A 19 -20.13 -7.57 1.41
CA VAL A 19 -19.44 -6.40 0.86
C VAL A 19 -19.02 -5.54 2.05
N ILE A 20 -17.72 -5.54 2.37
CA ILE A 20 -17.16 -4.66 3.39
C ILE A 20 -16.94 -3.30 2.73
N GLU A 21 -17.86 -2.36 2.98
CA GLU A 21 -17.63 -0.95 2.64
C GLU A 21 -16.59 -0.37 3.61
N THR A 22 -15.43 0.00 3.07
CA THR A 22 -14.35 0.60 3.85
C THR A 22 -14.34 2.10 3.58
N THR A 23 -14.73 2.90 4.57
CA THR A 23 -14.59 4.36 4.51
C THR A 23 -13.29 4.77 5.19
N THR A 24 -12.35 5.29 4.41
CA THR A 24 -11.11 5.87 4.94
C THR A 24 -11.43 7.24 5.53
N ILE A 25 -11.49 7.34 6.86
CA ILE A 25 -11.71 8.59 7.63
C ILE A 25 -10.54 9.60 7.54
N GLY A 26 -9.61 9.40 6.61
CA GLY A 26 -8.36 10.14 6.51
C GLY A 26 -7.38 9.81 7.63
N TRP A 27 -6.26 10.52 7.64
CA TRP A 27 -5.28 10.46 8.72
C TRP A 27 -5.66 11.50 9.78
N LYS A 28 -5.77 11.09 11.04
CA LYS A 28 -5.94 11.98 12.20
C LYS A 28 -4.69 11.91 13.07
N PRO A 29 -4.18 13.05 13.60
CA PRO A 29 -3.09 13.04 14.57
C PRO A 29 -3.40 12.09 15.74
N SER A 30 -2.39 11.34 16.21
CA SER A 30 -2.53 10.41 17.32
C SER A 30 -2.38 11.06 18.70
N CYS A 31 -1.85 12.30 18.77
CA CYS A 31 -1.82 13.09 20.00
C CYS A 31 -2.97 14.11 20.02
N SER A 32 -3.40 14.49 21.23
CA SER A 32 -4.28 15.64 21.49
C SER A 32 -3.48 16.93 21.75
N CYS A 33 -2.21 16.96 21.34
CA CYS A 33 -1.28 18.02 21.62
C CYS A 33 -1.40 19.14 20.58
N ASP A 34 -1.52 20.40 21.03
CA ASP A 34 -1.42 21.57 20.17
C ASP A 34 0.06 21.83 19.87
N THR A 35 0.58 21.11 18.88
CA THR A 35 1.93 21.34 18.33
C THR A 35 1.82 22.08 17.02
N GLU A 36 2.54 23.19 16.90
CA GLU A 36 2.57 24.04 15.69
C GLU A 36 3.29 23.35 14.52
N GLU A 37 4.17 22.39 14.82
CA GLU A 37 4.95 21.65 13.82
C GLU A 37 4.62 20.15 13.86
N THR A 38 4.18 19.61 12.73
CA THR A 38 3.89 18.18 12.56
C THR A 38 4.87 17.55 11.58
N VAL A 39 5.52 16.45 11.98
CA VAL A 39 6.43 15.71 11.11
C VAL A 39 5.63 14.93 10.05
N ARG A 40 6.18 14.80 8.84
CA ARG A 40 5.59 13.98 7.77
C ARG A 40 5.49 12.52 8.22
N PRO A 41 4.37 11.83 7.96
CA PRO A 41 4.24 10.42 8.27
C PRO A 41 5.13 9.58 7.34
N ILE A 42 5.70 8.49 7.90
CA ILE A 42 6.50 7.51 7.16
C ILE A 42 5.65 6.25 6.92
N VAL A 43 5.56 5.81 5.67
CA VAL A 43 4.91 4.54 5.29
C VAL A 43 5.96 3.42 5.22
N LEU A 44 5.77 2.37 6.00
CA LEU A 44 6.59 1.15 5.92
C LEU A 44 5.88 0.10 5.06
N ASP A 45 6.59 -0.43 4.06
CA ASP A 45 6.13 -1.54 3.25
C ASP A 45 7.21 -2.65 3.19
N PRO A 46 7.02 -3.77 3.91
CA PRO A 46 7.98 -4.88 3.92
C PRO A 46 7.91 -5.77 2.66
N PHE A 47 6.97 -5.53 1.75
CA PHE A 47 6.78 -6.28 0.50
C PHE A 47 6.64 -5.30 -0.67
N PHE A 48 7.68 -4.49 -0.87
CA PHE A 48 7.62 -3.30 -1.71
C PHE A 48 7.33 -3.59 -3.18
N GLY A 49 7.69 -4.79 -3.67
CA GLY A 49 7.42 -5.25 -5.02
C GLY A 49 7.89 -4.24 -6.06
N SER A 50 7.00 -3.86 -6.97
CA SER A 50 7.30 -2.88 -8.04
C SER A 50 7.40 -1.42 -7.58
N GLY A 51 7.30 -1.14 -6.27
CA GLY A 51 7.46 0.20 -5.69
C GLY A 51 6.22 1.11 -5.83
N THR A 52 5.02 0.54 -5.92
CA THR A 52 3.78 1.34 -6.02
C THR A 52 3.54 2.16 -4.77
N VAL A 53 3.82 1.62 -3.58
CA VAL A 53 3.68 2.35 -2.30
C VAL A 53 4.57 3.58 -2.28
N GLY A 54 5.84 3.47 -2.69
CA GLY A 54 6.75 4.62 -2.74
C GLY A 54 6.28 5.72 -3.69
N LEU A 55 5.71 5.34 -4.84
CA LEU A 55 5.15 6.30 -5.79
C LEU A 55 3.93 7.04 -5.22
N VAL A 56 3.02 6.32 -4.55
CA VAL A 56 1.81 6.91 -3.95
C VAL A 56 2.17 7.75 -2.73
N ALA A 57 3.08 7.27 -1.87
CA ALA A 57 3.58 8.02 -0.72
C ALA A 57 4.16 9.37 -1.14
N LYS A 58 5.02 9.39 -2.17
CA LYS A 58 5.54 10.64 -2.75
C LYS A 58 4.43 11.56 -3.25
N LYS A 59 3.44 11.03 -3.98
CA LYS A 59 2.30 11.83 -4.47
C LYS A 59 1.46 12.45 -3.35
N LEU A 60 1.40 11.80 -2.21
CA LEU A 60 0.68 12.26 -1.02
C LEU A 60 1.57 13.06 -0.04
N ASN A 61 2.78 13.45 -0.47
CA ASN A 61 3.77 14.16 0.34
C ASN A 61 4.11 13.43 1.66
N ARG A 62 4.26 12.10 1.58
CA ARG A 62 4.66 11.22 2.69
C ARG A 62 6.01 10.60 2.42
N ASP A 63 6.76 10.41 3.49
CA ASP A 63 8.00 9.66 3.45
C ASP A 63 7.69 8.15 3.44
N TYR A 64 8.61 7.30 2.97
CA TYR A 64 8.41 5.86 2.93
C TYR A 64 9.70 5.06 3.08
N ILE A 65 9.56 3.83 3.57
CA ILE A 65 10.59 2.81 3.65
C ILE A 65 10.03 1.56 2.98
N GLY A 66 10.65 1.12 1.90
CA GLY A 66 10.28 -0.09 1.17
C GLY A 66 11.36 -1.16 1.30
N ILE A 67 10.97 -2.39 1.63
CA ILE A 67 11.87 -3.55 1.66
C ILE A 67 11.40 -4.54 0.59
N GLU A 68 12.32 -5.01 -0.23
CA GLU A 68 12.08 -6.04 -1.24
C GLU A 68 13.30 -6.95 -1.34
N LEU A 69 13.06 -8.27 -1.43
CA LEU A 69 14.11 -9.28 -1.49
C LEU A 69 14.48 -9.61 -2.94
N ASN A 70 13.52 -9.57 -3.85
CA ASN A 70 13.72 -9.95 -5.23
C ASN A 70 14.45 -8.83 -6.00
N PRO A 71 15.66 -9.07 -6.52
CA PRO A 71 16.45 -8.05 -7.20
C PRO A 71 15.78 -7.51 -8.47
N GLU A 72 14.95 -8.30 -9.15
CA GLU A 72 14.23 -7.82 -10.34
C GLU A 72 13.13 -6.82 -9.98
N TYR A 73 12.46 -7.02 -8.84
CA TYR A 73 11.49 -6.05 -8.32
C TYR A 73 12.17 -4.79 -7.80
N ILE A 74 13.35 -4.90 -7.17
CA ILE A 74 14.16 -3.74 -6.77
C ILE A 74 14.49 -2.87 -8.00
N LYS A 75 15.05 -3.44 -9.07
CA LYS A 75 15.37 -2.71 -10.30
C LYS A 75 14.13 -2.02 -10.90
N MET A 76 13.00 -2.71 -10.91
CA MET A 76 11.74 -2.17 -11.40
C MET A 76 11.26 -0.98 -10.53
N ALA A 77 11.31 -1.12 -9.22
CA ALA A 77 10.93 -0.09 -8.26
C ALA A 77 11.83 1.15 -8.39
N GLU A 78 13.16 0.97 -8.45
CA GLU A 78 14.11 2.06 -8.65
C GLU A 78 13.85 2.81 -9.96
N LYS A 79 13.70 2.09 -11.08
CA LYS A 79 13.38 2.69 -12.38
C LYS A 79 12.06 3.46 -12.33
N ARG A 80 11.05 2.94 -11.65
CA ARG A 80 9.73 3.58 -11.54
C ARG A 80 9.78 4.85 -10.67
N ILE A 81 10.52 4.82 -9.58
CA ILE A 81 10.64 5.92 -8.62
C ILE A 81 11.53 7.03 -9.20
N ARG A 82 12.67 6.69 -9.82
CA ARG A 82 13.59 7.63 -10.46
C ARG A 82 13.04 8.15 -11.80
N GLY A 83 12.46 7.28 -12.63
CA GLY A 83 11.95 7.67 -13.96
C GLY A 83 10.68 8.52 -13.94
N LYS A 84 9.92 8.52 -12.83
CA LYS A 84 8.79 9.45 -12.60
C LYS A 84 9.19 10.70 -11.82
N MET A 85 10.47 10.86 -11.47
CA MET A 85 11.02 12.13 -10.99
C MET A 85 11.29 13.03 -12.20
N GLY A 86 10.22 13.63 -12.72
CA GLY A 86 10.37 14.92 -13.39
C GLY A 86 10.60 15.99 -12.32
N LEU A 87 11.67 16.76 -12.48
CA LEU A 87 12.06 17.95 -11.72
C LEU A 87 12.83 17.71 -10.40
N PHE A 88 14.12 18.08 -10.44
CA PHE A 88 15.09 18.22 -9.35
C PHE A 88 15.73 16.93 -8.79
N VAL A 89 16.70 16.39 -9.53
CA VAL A 89 17.91 15.82 -8.93
C VAL A 89 19.03 16.81 -9.20
N LYS A 90 19.52 17.50 -8.17
CA LYS A 90 20.91 17.97 -8.19
C LYS A 90 21.73 16.77 -7.73
N GLU A 91 22.54 16.22 -8.63
CA GLU A 91 23.70 15.41 -8.26
C GLU A 91 24.72 16.35 -7.64
N GLU A 92 25.19 16.04 -6.43
CA GLU A 92 26.40 16.65 -5.89
C GLU A 92 27.52 15.60 -5.95
N GLN A 93 28.47 15.91 -6.86
CA GLN A 93 29.90 15.56 -6.98
C GLN A 93 30.37 14.16 -6.56
#